data_AF-A0A6P0HX00-F1
#
_entry.id   AF-A0A6P0HX00-F1
#
_cell.length_a   1.000
_cell.length_b   1.000
_cell.length_c   1.000
_cell.angle_alpha   90.00
_cell.angle_beta   90.00
_cell.angle_gamma   90.00
#
_symmetry.space_group_name_H-M   'P 1'
#
loop_
_entity.id
_entity.type
_entity.pdbx_description
1 polymer ?
#
loop_
_entity_poly.entity_id
_entity_poly.type
_entity_poly.pdbx_seq_one_letter_code
_entity_poly.pdbx_strand_id
1 'polypeptide(L)'
;MSITKPYYYPSHTTSKTIGWGFWLQWVFFTVVGFLVSLIFVEVGVRPYIGAFSGAIGGGIIGLAQWLVLRNYIFRSRWWVVVNIVTWLLIGASSLGALGWVAPRTEQISVRLFHGLINGAIVGAILGLGQWFVLRKQIYGEEWWIIANIVAWAVGLSLGWAVGGFIYGAIGLFISEVIGLLVTWLFVAVVTGIALVRLYSGR
;
A
#
# COMPACT_ATOMS: atom_id res chain seq x y z
N MET A 1 1.32 64.41 3.87
CA MET A 1 0.76 63.20 3.23
C MET A 1 1.67 62.04 3.62
N SER A 2 1.26 61.24 4.63
CA SER A 2 2.10 60.18 5.22
C SER A 2 1.90 58.88 4.45
N ILE A 3 2.96 58.36 3.84
CA ILE A 3 2.96 57.09 3.11
C ILE A 3 3.14 55.97 4.13
N THR A 4 2.04 55.31 4.49
CA THR A 4 2.07 54.06 5.28
C THR A 4 2.68 52.95 4.43
N LYS A 5 3.87 52.48 4.80
CA LYS A 5 4.48 51.28 4.20
C LYS A 5 3.66 50.05 4.62
N PRO A 6 3.24 49.17 3.70
CA PRO A 6 2.57 47.93 4.07
C PRO A 6 3.56 47.01 4.77
N TYR A 7 3.22 46.60 6.00
CA TYR A 7 3.94 45.56 6.74
C TYR A 7 3.71 44.22 6.03
N TYR A 8 4.73 43.75 5.31
CA TYR A 8 4.79 42.39 4.82
C TYR A 8 4.96 41.46 6.03
N TYR A 9 3.91 40.72 6.40
CA TYR A 9 4.06 39.57 7.29
C TYR A 9 4.55 38.39 6.45
N PRO A 10 5.79 37.92 6.61
CA PRO A 10 6.18 36.65 6.04
C PRO A 10 5.39 35.56 6.76
N SER A 11 4.42 34.96 6.06
CA SER A 11 3.78 33.74 6.53
C SER A 11 4.81 32.62 6.48
N HIS A 12 5.52 32.41 7.59
CA HIS A 12 6.31 31.20 7.79
C HIS A 12 5.35 30.03 8.01
N THR A 13 4.73 29.55 6.94
CA THR A 13 4.18 28.19 6.92
C THR A 13 5.39 27.26 6.88
N THR A 14 5.91 26.89 8.05
CA THR A 14 6.87 25.82 8.19
C THR A 14 6.24 24.55 7.63
N SER A 15 6.65 24.22 6.41
CA SER A 15 6.37 22.94 5.76
C SER A 15 6.80 21.83 6.72
N LYS A 16 5.85 21.14 7.35
CA LYS A 16 6.11 19.99 8.23
C LYS A 16 6.90 18.96 7.43
N THR A 17 8.19 18.83 7.71
CA THR A 17 9.03 17.81 7.10
C THR A 17 8.63 16.44 7.64
N ILE A 18 8.43 15.49 6.74
CA ILE A 18 8.09 14.11 7.09
C ILE A 18 9.40 13.37 7.34
N GLY A 19 9.58 12.84 8.55
CA GLY A 19 10.80 12.12 8.96
C GLY A 19 10.56 10.65 9.30
N TRP A 20 11.54 10.01 9.96
CA TRP A 20 11.49 8.59 10.33
C TRP A 20 10.31 8.21 11.23
N GLY A 21 9.81 9.13 12.06
CA GLY A 21 8.60 8.90 12.86
C GLY A 21 7.35 8.64 12.01
N PHE A 22 7.21 9.35 10.89
CA PHE A 22 6.13 9.09 9.94
C PHE A 22 6.30 7.74 9.27
N TRP A 23 7.53 7.38 8.88
CA TRP A 23 7.82 6.08 8.27
C TRP A 23 7.41 4.93 9.21
N LEU A 24 7.79 4.99 10.48
CA LEU A 24 7.40 4.00 11.48
C LEU A 24 5.88 3.93 11.65
N GLN A 25 5.19 5.08 11.72
CA GLN A 25 3.74 5.12 11.77
C GLN A 25 3.11 4.51 10.51
N TRP A 26 3.63 4.83 9.33
CA TRP A 26 3.14 4.28 8.06
C TRP A 26 3.23 2.76 8.01
N VAL A 27 4.38 2.21 8.40
CA VAL A 27 4.59 0.76 8.48
C VAL A 27 3.62 0.14 9.49
N PHE A 28 3.60 0.68 10.72
CA PHE A 28 2.75 0.18 11.80
C PHE A 28 1.27 0.16 11.41
N PHE A 29 0.72 1.28 10.95
CA PHE A 29 -0.70 1.37 10.60
C PHE A 29 -1.04 0.53 9.37
N THR A 30 -0.16 0.38 8.39
CA THR A 30 -0.42 -0.50 7.24
C THR A 30 -0.48 -1.97 7.67
N VAL A 31 0.46 -2.41 8.52
CA VAL A 31 0.48 -3.79 9.05
C VAL A 31 -0.73 -4.05 9.96
N VAL A 32 -1.05 -3.13 10.87
CA VAL A 32 -2.26 -3.23 11.70
C VAL A 32 -3.52 -3.24 10.83
N GLY A 33 -3.58 -2.41 9.80
CA GLY A 33 -4.67 -2.42 8.83
C GLY A 33 -4.85 -3.77 8.16
N PHE A 34 -3.75 -4.42 7.78
CA PHE A 34 -3.80 -5.79 7.24
C PHE A 34 -4.34 -6.77 8.26
N LEU A 35 -3.80 -6.79 9.48
CA LEU A 35 -4.27 -7.70 10.53
C LEU A 35 -5.75 -7.50 10.87
N VAL A 36 -6.22 -6.24 10.95
CA VAL A 36 -7.63 -5.93 11.17
C VAL A 36 -8.49 -6.36 9.97
N SER A 37 -7.97 -6.25 8.75
CA SER A 37 -8.70 -6.70 7.56
C SER A 37 -9.00 -8.19 7.57
N LEU A 38 -8.17 -9.01 8.24
CA LEU A 38 -8.37 -10.46 8.35
C LEU A 38 -9.63 -10.85 9.14
N ILE A 39 -10.20 -9.93 9.93
CA ILE A 39 -11.49 -10.13 10.62
C ILE A 39 -12.65 -10.18 9.62
N PHE A 40 -12.49 -9.52 8.47
CA PHE A 40 -13.56 -9.35 7.46
C PHE A 40 -13.24 -10.04 6.13
N VAL A 41 -11.96 -10.20 5.82
CA VAL A 41 -11.46 -10.78 4.58
C VAL A 41 -10.64 -12.00 4.91
N GLU A 42 -11.23 -13.17 4.71
CA GLU A 42 -10.54 -14.44 4.86
C GLU A 42 -9.43 -14.55 3.80
N VAL A 43 -8.22 -14.94 4.23
CA VAL A 43 -7.15 -15.31 3.31
C VAL A 43 -7.50 -16.64 2.70
N GLY A 44 -7.31 -16.76 1.40
CA GLY A 44 -7.92 -17.85 0.66
C GLY A 44 -7.33 -17.99 -0.72
N VAL A 45 -7.92 -18.90 -1.46
CA VAL A 45 -7.46 -19.27 -2.79
C VAL A 45 -8.43 -18.68 -3.82
N ARG A 46 -7.93 -18.26 -5.00
CA ARG A 46 -8.82 -17.88 -6.12
C ARG A 46 -9.82 -19.01 -6.41
N PRO A 47 -11.07 -18.73 -6.83
CA PRO A 47 -11.66 -17.42 -7.10
C PRO A 47 -12.41 -16.81 -5.91
N TYR A 48 -12.32 -17.37 -4.71
CA TYR A 48 -13.23 -17.05 -3.60
C TYR A 48 -13.03 -15.64 -3.00
N ILE A 49 -11.93 -14.96 -3.36
CA ILE A 49 -11.65 -13.58 -2.93
C ILE A 49 -11.75 -12.64 -4.12
N GLY A 50 -12.94 -12.07 -4.28
CA GLY A 50 -13.31 -11.20 -5.39
C GLY A 50 -13.41 -9.73 -5.02
N ALA A 51 -14.19 -8.99 -5.81
CA ALA A 51 -14.32 -7.54 -5.74
C ALA A 51 -14.72 -7.02 -4.35
N PHE A 52 -15.71 -7.64 -3.71
CA PHE A 52 -16.24 -7.18 -2.42
C PHE A 52 -15.21 -7.32 -1.29
N SER A 53 -14.56 -8.48 -1.20
CA SER A 53 -13.45 -8.72 -0.27
C SER A 53 -12.30 -7.74 -0.51
N GLY A 54 -11.95 -7.50 -1.77
CA GLY A 54 -10.97 -6.48 -2.15
C GLY A 54 -11.36 -5.09 -1.67
N ALA A 55 -12.61 -4.67 -1.90
CA ALA A 55 -13.10 -3.36 -1.50
C ALA A 55 -13.07 -3.16 0.02
N ILE A 56 -13.48 -4.18 0.80
CA ILE A 56 -13.44 -4.14 2.27
C ILE A 56 -11.99 -4.07 2.75
N GLY A 57 -11.14 -5.00 2.31
CA GLY A 57 -9.74 -5.05 2.72
C GLY A 57 -9.00 -3.77 2.33
N GLY A 58 -9.19 -3.30 1.10
CA GLY A 58 -8.65 -2.05 0.60
C GLY A 58 -9.15 -0.83 1.38
N GLY A 59 -10.42 -0.83 1.79
CA GLY A 59 -10.98 0.22 2.65
C GLY A 59 -10.33 0.26 4.03
N ILE A 60 -10.14 -0.89 4.66
CA ILE A 60 -9.50 -0.99 5.98
C ILE A 60 -8.03 -0.53 5.91
N ILE A 61 -7.29 -1.01 4.91
CA ILE A 61 -5.91 -0.57 4.65
C ILE A 61 -5.84 0.93 4.38
N GLY A 62 -6.71 1.42 3.47
CA GLY A 62 -6.78 2.83 3.11
C GLY A 62 -7.12 3.72 4.29
N LEU A 63 -8.03 3.28 5.16
CA LEU A 63 -8.38 3.97 6.40
C LEU A 63 -7.20 4.04 7.37
N ALA A 64 -6.49 2.93 7.57
CA ALA A 64 -5.33 2.89 8.45
C ALA A 64 -4.20 3.82 7.94
N GLN A 65 -3.92 3.78 6.64
CA GLN A 65 -2.96 4.69 6.01
C GLN A 65 -3.40 6.15 6.07
N TRP A 66 -4.70 6.41 5.91
CA TRP A 66 -5.26 7.76 6.03
C TRP A 66 -5.05 8.37 7.42
N LEU A 67 -5.11 7.58 8.50
CA LEU A 67 -4.82 8.07 9.86
C LEU A 67 -3.43 8.68 9.98
N VAL A 68 -2.47 8.19 9.20
CA VAL A 68 -1.12 8.74 9.10
C VAL A 68 -1.12 9.98 8.19
N LEU A 69 -1.74 9.90 6.99
CA LEU A 69 -1.69 10.99 6.00
C LEU A 69 -2.52 12.23 6.35
N ARG A 70 -3.56 12.10 7.20
CA ARG A 70 -4.53 13.17 7.47
C ARG A 70 -3.91 14.46 8.02
N ASN A 71 -2.75 14.35 8.65
CA ASN A 71 -2.02 15.48 9.22
C ASN A 71 -0.98 16.11 8.28
N TYR A 72 -0.79 15.54 7.08
CA TYR A 72 0.26 15.95 6.14
C TYR A 72 -0.29 16.32 4.76
N ILE A 73 -1.37 15.67 4.31
CA ILE A 73 -1.91 15.81 2.96
C ILE A 73 -3.34 16.38 3.02
N PHE A 74 -3.59 17.51 2.34
CA PHE A 74 -4.87 18.22 2.35
C PHE A 74 -6.03 17.37 1.83
N ARG A 75 -5.84 16.64 0.71
CA ARG A 75 -6.88 15.75 0.14
C ARG A 75 -6.76 14.30 0.61
N SER A 76 -6.16 14.05 1.76
CA SER A 76 -5.90 12.70 2.30
C SER A 76 -7.14 11.82 2.40
N ARG A 77 -8.35 12.37 2.62
CA ARG A 77 -9.60 11.58 2.69
C ARG A 77 -9.88 10.79 1.40
N TRP A 78 -9.46 11.31 0.25
CA TRP A 78 -9.58 10.60 -1.03
C TRP A 78 -8.70 9.35 -1.11
N TRP A 79 -7.67 9.24 -0.26
CA TRP A 79 -6.84 8.04 -0.16
C TRP A 79 -7.66 6.79 0.12
N VAL A 80 -8.63 6.88 1.02
CA VAL A 80 -9.51 5.76 1.38
C VAL A 80 -10.35 5.36 0.17
N VAL A 81 -11.00 6.33 -0.47
CA VAL A 81 -11.86 6.10 -1.65
C VAL A 81 -11.06 5.45 -2.78
N VAL A 82 -9.88 5.98 -3.08
CA VAL A 82 -8.99 5.42 -4.11
C VAL A 82 -8.59 3.99 -3.78
N ASN A 83 -8.25 3.68 -2.53
CA ASN A 83 -7.91 2.31 -2.16
C ASN A 83 -9.10 1.35 -2.31
N ILE A 84 -10.29 1.76 -1.89
CA ILE A 84 -11.52 0.97 -2.07
C ILE A 84 -11.76 0.70 -3.56
N VAL A 85 -11.80 1.75 -4.39
CA VAL A 85 -12.08 1.61 -5.83
C VAL A 85 -11.01 0.78 -6.51
N THR A 86 -9.73 1.01 -6.20
CA THR A 86 -8.65 0.27 -6.83
C THR A 86 -8.68 -1.21 -6.48
N TRP A 87 -8.88 -1.55 -5.19
CA TRP A 87 -8.99 -2.94 -4.79
C TRP A 87 -10.28 -3.61 -5.24
N LEU A 88 -11.39 -2.86 -5.38
CA LEU A 88 -12.62 -3.33 -6.00
C LEU A 88 -12.36 -3.74 -7.46
N LEU A 89 -11.68 -2.89 -8.24
CA LEU A 89 -11.36 -3.16 -9.64
C LEU A 89 -10.38 -4.33 -9.79
N ILE A 90 -9.34 -4.38 -8.96
CA ILE A 90 -8.39 -5.50 -8.93
C ILE A 90 -9.14 -6.79 -8.58
N GLY A 91 -9.98 -6.77 -7.54
CA GLY A 91 -10.78 -7.91 -7.10
C GLY A 91 -11.84 -8.37 -8.10
N ALA A 92 -12.38 -7.45 -8.91
CA ALA A 92 -13.32 -7.76 -9.99
C ALA A 92 -12.63 -8.32 -11.25
N SER A 93 -11.33 -8.10 -11.39
CA SER A 93 -10.55 -8.61 -12.52
C SER A 93 -10.15 -10.08 -12.33
N SER A 94 -9.54 -10.66 -13.36
CA SER A 94 -8.94 -11.99 -13.28
C SER A 94 -7.82 -12.10 -12.24
N LEU A 95 -7.30 -10.98 -11.70
CA LEU A 95 -6.30 -10.97 -10.63
C LEU A 95 -6.89 -11.37 -9.26
N GLY A 96 -8.18 -11.13 -9.00
CA GLY A 96 -8.74 -11.24 -7.65
C GLY A 96 -8.04 -10.31 -6.65
N ALA A 97 -8.41 -10.36 -5.36
CA ALA A 97 -7.82 -9.46 -4.37
C ALA A 97 -6.46 -9.99 -3.87
N LEU A 98 -5.43 -9.85 -4.70
CA LEU A 98 -4.09 -10.44 -4.48
C LEU A 98 -3.41 -10.12 -3.14
N GLY A 99 -3.81 -9.04 -2.45
CA GLY A 99 -3.36 -8.76 -1.09
C GLY A 99 -3.85 -9.76 -0.03
N TRP A 100 -4.80 -10.64 -0.39
CA TRP A 100 -5.40 -11.66 0.49
C TRP A 100 -5.42 -13.06 -0.13
N VAL A 101 -4.79 -13.22 -1.31
CA VAL A 101 -4.85 -14.48 -2.06
C VAL A 101 -3.55 -15.27 -1.92
N ALA A 102 -3.69 -16.54 -1.57
CA ALA A 102 -2.64 -17.55 -1.61
C ALA A 102 -2.61 -18.28 -2.97
N PRO A 103 -1.43 -18.59 -3.54
CA PRO A 103 -1.30 -19.40 -4.74
C PRO A 103 -1.72 -20.86 -4.51
N ARG A 104 -2.36 -21.48 -5.51
CA ARG A 104 -2.71 -22.92 -5.48
C ARG A 104 -1.51 -23.85 -5.61
N THR A 105 -0.42 -23.37 -6.19
CA THR A 105 0.76 -24.18 -6.49
C THR A 105 1.74 -24.15 -5.33
N GLU A 106 2.37 -25.28 -5.03
CA GLU A 106 3.45 -25.40 -4.06
C GLU A 106 4.83 -25.13 -4.70
N GLN A 107 4.91 -25.09 -6.03
CA GLN A 107 6.17 -24.85 -6.72
C GLN A 107 6.68 -23.42 -6.49
N ILE A 108 7.77 -23.30 -5.74
CA ILE A 108 8.34 -22.01 -5.32
C ILE A 108 8.76 -21.14 -6.51
N SER A 109 9.33 -21.72 -7.57
CA SER A 109 9.71 -20.98 -8.79
C SER A 109 8.50 -20.31 -9.45
N VAL A 110 7.38 -21.04 -9.55
CA VAL A 110 6.12 -20.55 -10.11
C VAL A 110 5.54 -19.45 -9.22
N ARG A 111 5.56 -19.62 -7.89
CA ARG A 111 5.14 -18.60 -6.93
C ARG A 111 5.97 -17.32 -7.06
N LEU A 112 7.29 -17.43 -7.16
CA LEU A 112 8.19 -16.29 -7.32
C LEU A 112 7.90 -15.52 -8.61
N PHE A 113 7.82 -16.24 -9.74
CA PHE A 113 7.61 -15.64 -11.05
C PHE A 113 6.24 -14.96 -11.18
N HIS A 114 5.16 -15.67 -10.79
CA HIS A 114 3.82 -15.09 -10.84
C HIS A 114 3.62 -14.00 -9.79
N GLY A 115 4.22 -14.14 -8.60
CA GLY A 115 4.18 -13.11 -7.57
C GLY A 115 4.85 -11.82 -8.05
N LEU A 116 5.96 -11.92 -8.77
CA LEU A 116 6.65 -10.77 -9.36
C LEU A 116 5.78 -10.06 -10.41
N ILE A 117 5.25 -10.79 -11.39
CA ILE A 117 4.44 -10.21 -12.47
C ILE A 117 3.12 -9.66 -11.93
N ASN A 118 2.37 -10.47 -11.18
CA ASN A 118 1.07 -10.07 -10.66
C ASN A 118 1.23 -8.93 -9.63
N GLY A 119 2.28 -8.97 -8.82
CA GLY A 119 2.62 -7.90 -7.89
C GLY A 119 2.94 -6.61 -8.63
N ALA A 120 3.72 -6.65 -9.71
CA ALA A 120 3.99 -5.46 -10.52
C ALA A 120 2.71 -4.84 -11.09
N ILE A 121 1.78 -5.66 -11.59
CA ILE A 121 0.49 -5.20 -12.12
C ILE A 121 -0.35 -4.55 -11.00
N VAL A 122 -0.50 -5.22 -9.85
CA VAL A 122 -1.22 -4.68 -8.68
C VAL A 122 -0.61 -3.36 -8.23
N GLY A 123 0.72 -3.30 -8.12
CA GLY A 123 1.46 -2.11 -7.75
C GLY A 123 1.27 -0.97 -8.75
N ALA A 124 1.24 -1.26 -10.05
CA ALA A 124 0.97 -0.25 -11.07
C ALA A 124 -0.43 0.34 -10.93
N ILE A 125 -1.46 -0.50 -10.75
CA ILE A 125 -2.85 -0.05 -10.62
C ILE A 125 -3.03 0.75 -9.32
N LEU A 126 -2.54 0.25 -8.18
CA LEU A 126 -2.59 0.95 -6.89
C LEU A 126 -1.80 2.26 -6.93
N GLY A 127 -0.57 2.22 -7.44
CA GLY A 127 0.29 3.39 -7.59
C GLY A 127 -0.37 4.46 -8.45
N LEU A 128 -0.95 4.08 -9.59
CA LEU A 128 -1.67 5.00 -10.46
C LEU A 128 -2.89 5.60 -9.77
N GLY A 129 -3.71 4.78 -9.11
CA GLY A 129 -4.86 5.26 -8.35
C GLY A 129 -4.46 6.28 -7.29
N GLN A 130 -3.48 5.93 -6.46
CA GLN A 130 -3.02 6.77 -5.36
C GLN A 130 -2.27 8.02 -5.84
N TRP A 131 -1.59 7.94 -6.99
CA TRP A 131 -0.98 9.09 -7.64
C TRP A 131 -1.99 10.22 -7.89
N PHE A 132 -3.25 9.91 -8.22
CA PHE A 132 -4.29 10.94 -8.37
C PHE A 132 -4.52 11.78 -7.10
N VAL A 133 -4.28 11.19 -5.93
CA VAL A 133 -4.35 11.89 -4.64
C VAL A 133 -3.09 12.73 -4.45
N LEU A 134 -1.91 12.26 -4.87
CA LEU A 134 -0.63 12.91 -4.62
C LEU A 134 -0.26 14.01 -5.64
N ARG A 135 -0.71 13.91 -6.89
CA ARG A 135 -0.28 14.67 -8.10
C ARG A 135 -0.41 16.19 -8.11
N LYS A 136 -0.71 16.82 -6.98
CA LYS A 136 -0.77 18.29 -6.80
C LYS A 136 -0.32 18.72 -5.40
N GLN A 137 0.27 17.81 -4.63
CA GLN A 137 0.56 18.02 -3.20
C GLN A 137 2.03 17.75 -2.84
N ILE A 138 2.73 16.94 -3.64
CA ILE A 138 4.15 16.59 -3.46
C ILE A 138 4.88 16.78 -4.80
N TYR A 139 6.20 16.95 -4.75
CA TYR A 139 7.07 17.02 -5.93
C TYR A 139 7.60 15.62 -6.27
N GLY A 140 7.72 15.30 -7.56
CA GLY A 140 8.21 14.00 -8.02
C GLY A 140 7.20 12.86 -7.82
N GLU A 141 5.91 13.19 -7.81
CA GLU A 141 4.80 12.27 -7.55
C GLU A 141 4.81 11.03 -8.46
N GLU A 142 5.37 11.10 -9.67
CA GLU A 142 5.46 9.99 -10.61
C GLU A 142 6.29 8.82 -10.08
N TRP A 143 7.29 9.10 -9.24
CA TRP A 143 8.10 8.06 -8.58
C TRP A 143 7.29 7.24 -7.59
N TRP A 144 6.12 7.72 -7.14
CA TRP A 144 5.18 6.94 -6.34
C TRP A 144 4.70 5.68 -7.05
N ILE A 145 4.46 5.77 -8.36
CA ILE A 145 3.98 4.65 -9.17
C ILE A 145 5.07 3.58 -9.24
N ILE A 146 6.31 4.00 -9.52
CA ILE A 146 7.48 3.10 -9.58
C ILE A 146 7.71 2.43 -8.22
N ALA A 147 7.64 3.19 -7.13
CA ALA A 147 7.77 2.66 -5.78
C ALA A 147 6.71 1.58 -5.49
N ASN A 148 5.45 1.78 -5.89
CA ASN A 148 4.40 0.78 -5.70
C ASN A 148 4.62 -0.47 -6.56
N ILE A 149 5.04 -0.32 -7.81
CA ILE A 149 5.38 -1.44 -8.69
C ILE A 149 6.46 -2.32 -8.03
N VAL A 150 7.56 -1.71 -7.60
CA VAL A 150 8.66 -2.44 -6.95
C VAL A 150 8.21 -3.07 -5.63
N ALA A 151 7.51 -2.31 -4.80
CA ALA A 151 7.00 -2.76 -3.50
C ALA A 151 6.14 -4.02 -3.64
N TRP A 152 5.16 -4.00 -4.54
CA TRP A 152 4.25 -5.12 -4.73
C TRP A 152 4.87 -6.28 -5.50
N ALA A 153 5.67 -6.03 -6.53
CA ALA A 153 6.34 -7.08 -7.29
C ALA A 153 7.25 -7.92 -6.37
N VAL A 154 8.11 -7.26 -5.61
CA VAL A 154 9.04 -7.94 -4.71
C VAL A 154 8.30 -8.47 -3.48
N GLY A 155 7.43 -7.67 -2.86
CA GLY A 155 6.71 -8.07 -1.65
C GLY A 155 5.81 -9.28 -1.87
N LEU A 156 5.06 -9.34 -2.98
CA LEU A 156 4.17 -10.47 -3.27
C LEU A 156 4.97 -11.73 -3.61
N SER A 157 6.02 -11.59 -4.42
CA SER A 157 6.94 -12.69 -4.74
C SER A 157 7.57 -13.29 -3.49
N LEU A 158 8.13 -12.44 -2.61
CA LEU A 158 8.73 -12.88 -1.34
C LEU A 158 7.70 -13.52 -0.42
N GLY A 159 6.56 -12.87 -0.21
CA GLY A 159 5.54 -13.38 0.71
C GLY A 159 4.97 -14.73 0.27
N TRP A 160 4.69 -14.90 -1.03
CA TRP A 160 4.25 -16.19 -1.56
C TRP A 160 5.33 -17.26 -1.45
N ALA A 161 6.59 -16.94 -1.68
CA ALA A 161 7.69 -17.89 -1.50
C ALA A 161 7.83 -18.31 -0.03
N VAL A 162 7.78 -17.36 0.91
CA VAL A 162 7.83 -17.63 2.35
C VAL A 162 6.64 -18.49 2.77
N GLY A 163 5.43 -18.13 2.37
CA GLY A 163 4.23 -18.88 2.70
C GLY A 163 4.26 -20.31 2.17
N GLY A 164 4.77 -20.50 0.94
CA GLY A 164 4.90 -21.82 0.31
C GLY A 164 6.00 -22.67 0.95
N PHE A 165 7.13 -22.06 1.32
CA PHE A 165 8.22 -22.76 2.00
C PHE A 165 7.78 -23.26 3.39
N ILE A 166 7.13 -22.39 4.17
CA ILE A 166 6.58 -22.77 5.48
C ILE A 166 5.47 -23.81 5.29
N TYR A 167 4.57 -23.63 4.32
CA TYR A 167 3.51 -24.61 4.02
C TYR A 167 4.10 -26.00 3.73
N GLY A 168 5.14 -26.09 2.90
CA GLY A 168 5.81 -27.35 2.60
C GLY A 168 6.46 -28.01 3.82
N ALA A 169 6.82 -27.22 4.85
CA ALA A 169 7.42 -27.73 6.08
C ALA A 169 6.39 -28.21 7.11
N ILE A 170 5.25 -27.49 7.27
CA ILE A 170 4.29 -27.76 8.37
C ILE A 170 2.90 -28.19 7.90
N GLY A 171 2.57 -28.04 6.60
CA GLY A 171 1.29 -28.43 6.01
C GLY A 171 0.08 -27.60 6.46
N LEU A 172 0.29 -26.46 7.12
CA LEU A 172 -0.77 -25.63 7.70
C LEU A 172 -1.00 -24.36 6.88
N PHE A 173 -2.26 -24.07 6.54
CA PHE A 173 -2.66 -22.89 5.76
C PHE A 173 -2.27 -21.55 6.40
N ILE A 174 -2.07 -21.50 7.72
CA ILE A 174 -1.58 -20.31 8.43
C ILE A 174 -0.24 -19.79 7.85
N SER A 175 0.55 -20.66 7.22
CA SER A 175 1.77 -20.28 6.52
C SER A 175 1.52 -19.24 5.42
N GLU A 176 0.40 -19.33 4.70
CA GLU A 176 0.03 -18.37 3.64
C GLU A 176 -0.33 -17.01 4.23
N VAL A 177 -0.97 -16.99 5.39
CA VAL A 177 -1.24 -15.76 6.15
C VAL A 177 0.06 -15.10 6.58
N ILE A 178 1.03 -15.89 7.06
CA ILE A 178 2.39 -15.41 7.39
C ILE A 178 3.09 -14.86 6.14
N GLY A 179 2.97 -15.55 5.01
CA GLY A 179 3.49 -15.10 3.72
C GLY A 179 2.92 -13.75 3.30
N LEU A 180 1.59 -13.58 3.37
CA LEU A 180 0.95 -12.30 3.06
C LEU A 180 1.30 -11.20 4.07
N LEU A 181 1.52 -11.53 5.34
CA LEU A 181 2.04 -10.59 6.32
C LEU A 181 3.43 -10.06 5.89
N VAL A 182 4.30 -10.94 5.37
CA VAL A 182 5.60 -10.54 4.80
C VAL A 182 5.41 -9.63 3.59
N THR A 183 4.46 -9.92 2.70
CA THR A 183 4.11 -9.05 1.57
C THR A 183 3.72 -7.65 2.04
N TRP A 184 2.75 -7.56 2.94
CA TRP A 184 2.25 -6.26 3.43
C TRP A 184 3.29 -5.48 4.20
N LEU A 185 4.11 -6.15 5.02
CA LEU A 185 5.23 -5.52 5.71
C LEU A 185 6.23 -4.93 4.71
N PHE A 186 6.64 -5.71 3.71
CA PHE A 186 7.58 -5.24 2.69
C PHE A 186 7.01 -4.06 1.90
N VAL A 187 5.75 -4.17 1.47
CA VAL A 187 5.05 -3.08 0.76
C VAL A 187 5.00 -1.82 1.61
N ALA A 188 4.67 -1.94 2.90
CA ALA A 188 4.60 -0.81 3.81
C ALA A 188 5.97 -0.15 4.01
N VAL A 189 7.04 -0.94 4.16
CA VAL A 189 8.41 -0.44 4.31
C VAL A 189 8.83 0.38 3.09
N VAL A 190 8.68 -0.19 1.89
CA VAL A 190 9.11 0.46 0.63
C VAL A 190 8.28 1.71 0.33
N THR A 191 6.96 1.61 0.44
CA THR A 191 6.06 2.75 0.19
C THR A 191 6.23 3.85 1.22
N GLY A 192 6.50 3.51 2.48
CA GLY A 192 6.82 4.48 3.52
C GLY A 192 8.12 5.24 3.21
N ILE A 193 9.18 4.53 2.80
CA ILE A 193 10.46 5.17 2.42
C ILE A 193 10.24 6.12 1.24
N ALA A 194 9.46 5.68 0.24
CA ALA A 194 9.11 6.51 -0.89
C ALA A 194 8.38 7.79 -0.46
N LEU A 195 7.39 7.71 0.43
CA LEU A 195 6.71 8.91 0.94
C LEU A 195 7.65 9.86 1.68
N VAL A 196 8.54 9.35 2.53
CA VAL A 196 9.53 10.19 3.23
C VAL A 196 10.40 10.92 2.22
N ARG A 197 10.96 10.21 1.23
CA ARG A 197 11.84 10.80 0.21
C ARG A 197 11.15 11.84 -0.66
N LEU A 198 9.94 11.54 -1.12
CA LEU A 198 9.15 12.44 -1.96
C LEU A 198 8.72 13.71 -1.22
N TYR A 199 8.52 13.62 0.08
CA TYR A 199 8.15 14.78 0.89
C TYR A 199 9.36 15.57 1.39
N SER A 200 10.52 14.91 1.56
CA SER A 200 11.77 15.55 1.99
C SER A 200 12.53 16.22 0.85
N GLY A 201 12.25 15.89 -0.41
CA GLY A 201 12.91 16.46 -1.60
C GLY A 201 12.50 17.90 -1.93
N ARG A 202 12.13 18.70 -0.92
CA ARG A 202 11.90 20.15 -1.03
C ARG A 202 13.17 20.93 -0.73
#